data_AF-A0A433PN88-F1
#
_entry.id   AF-A0A433PN88-F1
#
_cell.length_a   1.000
_cell.length_b   1.000
_cell.length_c   1.000
_cell.angle_alpha   90.00
_cell.angle_beta   90.00
_cell.angle_gamma   90.00
#
_symmetry.space_group_name_H-M   'P 1'
#
loop_
_entity.id
_entity.type
_entity.pdbx_description
1 polymer ?
#
loop_
_entity_poly.entity_id
_entity_poly.type
_entity_poly.pdbx_seq_one_letter_code
_entity_poly.pdbx_strand_id
1 'polypeptide(L)'
;MQSSLHRSCALKGRLITLKQTPTSVFYRTYPLSPSPDASTVTTLDPDPEDLAVSTLLTDYFQLHVNLRDCYARWSEADANFARKAANLRGIRMLRQDPWENLVCFICSSNNNIQRISQMVMLIRFENRNAQSITSTILHRIETHHRPFPHPNQVHKLCVNYGPLTHTLDGHAYHDFPSLQRLATAPDVEATLRDLGFGYRAKYIAQTARRIYEHPEGEAWLHGLRKIEYKEAKEALLELAGLRLAIKTTSQ
;
A
#
# COMPACT_ATOMS: atom_id res chain seq x y z
N MET A 1 2.94 -28.53 7.73
CA MET A 1 3.56 -27.30 8.25
C MET A 1 3.08 -26.12 7.40
N GLN A 2 2.18 -25.27 7.92
CA GLN A 2 1.79 -24.04 7.23
C GLN A 2 3.01 -23.11 7.20
N SER A 3 3.49 -22.76 6.01
CA SER A 3 4.47 -21.69 5.87
C SER A 3 3.87 -20.43 6.47
N SER A 4 4.52 -19.86 7.48
CA SER A 4 4.10 -18.57 8.00
C SER A 4 4.42 -17.51 6.95
N LEU A 5 3.40 -17.08 6.22
CA LEU A 5 3.53 -16.07 5.19
C LEU A 5 3.84 -14.72 5.86
N HIS A 6 5.08 -14.27 5.73
CA HIS A 6 5.47 -12.91 6.10
C HIS A 6 5.18 -11.96 4.93
N ARG A 7 4.78 -10.73 5.26
CA ARG A 7 4.45 -9.70 4.27
C ARG A 7 5.13 -8.40 4.65
N SER A 8 6.09 -7.97 3.85
CA SER A 8 6.83 -6.71 4.07
C SER A 8 6.39 -5.63 3.09
N CYS A 9 6.23 -4.40 3.57
CA CYS A 9 5.98 -3.23 2.72
C CYS A 9 6.59 -1.95 3.33
N ALA A 10 6.89 -0.98 2.46
CA ALA A 10 7.13 0.38 2.89
C ALA A 10 5.77 1.08 3.11
N LEU A 11 5.60 1.74 4.26
CA LEU A 11 4.41 2.50 4.59
C LEU A 11 4.81 3.71 5.44
N LYS A 12 4.60 4.92 4.92
CA LYS A 12 4.84 6.19 5.63
C LYS A 12 6.27 6.28 6.20
N GLY A 13 7.26 6.01 5.36
CA GLY A 13 8.69 6.07 5.67
C GLY A 13 9.23 4.88 6.46
N ARG A 14 8.39 3.87 6.75
CA ARG A 14 8.77 2.71 7.59
C ARG A 14 8.68 1.42 6.78
N LEU A 15 9.66 0.54 6.95
CA LEU A 15 9.53 -0.85 6.50
C LEU A 15 8.82 -1.65 7.59
N ILE A 16 7.68 -2.24 7.25
CA ILE A 16 6.84 -3.01 8.16
C ILE A 16 6.71 -4.43 7.63
N THR A 17 7.04 -5.42 8.45
CA THR A 17 6.77 -6.84 8.18
C THR A 17 5.63 -7.33 9.05
N LEU A 18 4.58 -7.86 8.42
CA LEU A 18 3.39 -8.42 9.07
C LEU A 18 3.43 -9.94 9.05
N LYS A 19 2.95 -10.54 10.15
CA LYS A 19 2.73 -11.98 10.29
C LYS A 19 1.39 -12.21 10.98
N GLN A 20 0.52 -12.99 10.34
CA GLN A 20 -0.76 -13.35 10.92
C GLN A 20 -0.73 -14.77 11.50
N THR A 21 -1.39 -14.93 12.65
CA THR A 21 -1.75 -16.21 13.27
C THR A 21 -3.28 -16.31 13.33
N PRO A 22 -3.86 -17.46 13.72
CA PRO A 22 -5.31 -17.60 13.83
C PRO A 22 -5.97 -16.58 14.76
N THR A 23 -5.26 -16.07 15.77
CA THR A 23 -5.81 -15.18 16.81
C THR A 23 -5.24 -13.76 16.78
N SER A 24 -4.09 -13.56 16.16
CA SER A 24 -3.32 -12.31 16.32
C SER A 24 -2.57 -11.94 15.05
N VAL A 25 -2.39 -10.63 14.82
CA VAL A 25 -1.50 -10.08 13.81
C VAL A 25 -0.29 -9.47 14.52
N PHE A 26 0.89 -9.95 14.17
CA PHE A 26 2.17 -9.45 14.64
C PHE A 26 2.76 -8.54 13.57
N TYR A 27 3.46 -7.49 13.99
CA TYR A 27 4.23 -6.62 13.11
C TYR A 27 5.66 -6.45 13.64
N ARG A 28 6.58 -6.12 12.73
CA ARG A 28 7.96 -5.74 13.03
C ARG A 28 8.32 -4.53 12.18
N THR A 29 8.98 -3.56 12.78
CA THR A 29 9.58 -2.40 12.10
C THR A 29 11.09 -2.55 12.00
N TYR A 30 11.69 -1.79 11.09
CA TYR A 30 13.13 -1.71 10.92
C TYR A 30 13.56 -0.25 11.05
N PRO A 31 14.56 0.07 11.89
CA PRO A 31 15.07 1.43 11.98
C PRO A 31 15.73 1.84 10.66
N LEU A 32 15.68 3.14 10.32
CA LEU A 32 16.26 3.69 9.08
C LEU A 32 17.80 3.61 9.05
N SER A 33 18.43 3.49 10.21
CA SER A 33 19.85 3.22 10.38
C SER A 33 20.04 2.23 11.53
N PRO A 34 20.94 1.23 11.43
CA PRO A 34 21.31 0.44 12.60
C PRO A 34 22.01 1.38 13.58
N SER A 35 21.29 1.80 14.63
CA SER A 35 21.95 2.41 15.78
C SER A 35 22.88 1.34 16.38
N PRO A 36 24.18 1.61 16.55
CA PRO A 36 25.12 0.67 17.16
C PRO A 36 24.75 0.33 18.62
N ASP A 37 23.84 1.09 19.24
CA ASP A 37 23.46 0.96 20.64
C ASP A 37 22.12 0.23 20.86
N ALA A 38 21.68 -0.63 19.92
CA ALA A 38 20.53 -1.51 20.12
C ALA A 38 20.83 -2.65 21.12
N SER A 39 21.26 -2.27 22.33
CA SER A 39 21.20 -3.10 23.51
C SER A 39 19.76 -3.09 24.02
N THR A 40 19.24 -4.28 24.26
CA THR A 40 17.96 -4.59 24.90
C THR A 40 17.59 -3.62 26.02
N VAL A 41 16.69 -2.67 25.74
CA VAL A 41 15.97 -1.91 26.76
C VAL A 41 14.59 -2.55 26.92
N THR A 42 14.44 -3.34 27.97
CA THR A 42 13.17 -3.93 28.39
C THR A 42 12.44 -2.91 29.27
N THR A 43 11.80 -1.89 28.69
CA THR A 43 10.85 -1.05 29.42
C THR A 43 9.46 -1.69 29.38
N LEU A 44 8.76 -1.68 30.52
CA LEU A 44 7.38 -2.17 30.64
C LEU A 44 6.35 -1.28 29.92
N ASP A 45 6.75 -0.05 29.59
CA ASP A 45 5.95 0.87 28.80
C ASP A 45 6.26 0.70 27.31
N PRO A 46 5.23 0.71 26.43
CA PRO A 46 5.43 0.62 25.01
C PRO A 46 6.24 1.82 24.51
N ASP A 47 7.27 1.54 23.70
CA ASP A 47 8.05 2.56 23.01
C ASP A 47 7.09 3.52 22.27
N PRO A 48 7.23 4.86 22.42
CA PRO A 48 6.46 5.82 21.64
C PRO A 48 6.43 5.54 20.13
N GLU A 49 7.52 4.99 19.57
CA GLU A 49 7.56 4.57 18.16
C GLU A 49 6.64 3.37 17.89
N ASP A 50 6.62 2.37 18.77
CA ASP A 50 5.73 1.21 18.67
C ASP A 50 4.26 1.60 18.76
N LEU A 51 3.91 2.53 19.66
CA LEU A 51 2.55 3.05 19.78
C LEU A 51 2.10 3.79 18.51
N ALA A 52 3.00 4.57 17.90
CA ALA A 52 2.72 5.26 16.64
C ALA A 52 2.50 4.28 15.48
N VAL A 53 3.25 3.17 15.42
CA VAL A 53 3.08 2.13 14.40
C VAL A 53 1.80 1.35 14.62
N SER A 54 1.50 0.96 15.88
CA SER A 54 0.25 0.30 16.22
C SER A 54 -0.97 1.13 15.83
N THR A 55 -0.93 2.44 16.12
CA THR A 55 -1.98 3.38 15.73
C THR A 55 -2.12 3.48 14.22
N LEU A 56 -1.00 3.60 13.50
CA LEU A 56 -0.98 3.62 12.03
C LEU A 56 -1.61 2.35 11.43
N LEU A 57 -1.23 1.16 11.90
CA LEU A 57 -1.74 -0.11 11.40
C LEU A 57 -3.22 -0.30 11.76
N THR A 58 -3.62 0.10 12.97
CA THR A 58 -5.02 0.06 13.42
C THR A 58 -5.92 0.92 12.53
N ASP A 59 -5.46 2.11 12.15
CA ASP A 59 -6.16 2.99 11.22
C ASP A 59 -6.16 2.43 9.79
N TYR A 60 -4.99 2.02 9.27
CA TYR A 60 -4.81 1.52 7.91
C TYR A 60 -5.66 0.27 7.62
N PHE A 61 -5.73 -0.67 8.56
CA PHE A 61 -6.56 -1.88 8.44
C PHE A 61 -7.99 -1.69 8.96
N GLN A 62 -8.34 -0.51 9.47
CA GLN A 62 -9.64 -0.21 10.09
C GLN A 62 -10.02 -1.26 11.16
N LEU A 63 -9.11 -1.57 12.08
CA LEU A 63 -9.32 -2.66 13.05
C LEU A 63 -10.42 -2.36 14.06
N HIS A 64 -10.80 -1.09 14.23
CA HIS A 64 -11.95 -0.67 15.02
C HIS A 64 -13.30 -1.12 14.43
N VAL A 65 -13.36 -1.43 13.12
CA VAL A 65 -14.57 -1.95 12.47
C VAL A 65 -14.71 -3.45 12.76
N ASN A 66 -15.80 -3.83 13.42
CA ASN A 66 -16.13 -5.22 13.65
C ASN A 66 -16.68 -5.88 12.37
N LEU A 67 -15.81 -6.64 11.70
CA LEU A 67 -16.18 -7.38 10.50
C LEU A 67 -17.24 -8.45 10.75
N ARG A 68 -17.28 -9.06 11.94
CA ARG A 68 -18.26 -10.12 12.24
C ARG A 68 -19.67 -9.54 12.20
N ASP A 69 -19.86 -8.39 12.83
CA ASP A 69 -21.15 -7.69 12.86
C ASP A 69 -21.54 -7.22 11.45
N CYS A 70 -20.58 -6.71 10.67
CA CYS A 70 -20.80 -6.34 9.28
C CYS A 70 -21.24 -7.56 8.43
N TYR A 71 -20.53 -8.69 8.53
CA TYR A 71 -20.85 -9.91 7.79
C TYR A 71 -22.20 -10.48 8.20
N ALA A 72 -22.55 -10.44 9.49
CA ALA A 72 -23.87 -10.84 9.98
C ALA A 72 -24.97 -9.99 9.33
N ARG A 73 -24.85 -8.67 9.43
CA ARG A 73 -25.81 -7.72 8.85
C ARG A 73 -25.95 -7.88 7.33
N TRP A 74 -24.84 -8.03 6.60
CA TRP A 74 -24.89 -8.21 5.14
C TRP A 74 -25.45 -9.57 4.74
N SER A 75 -25.19 -10.62 5.53
CA SER A 75 -25.73 -11.96 5.27
C SER A 75 -27.23 -12.02 5.54
N GLU A 76 -27.73 -11.26 6.52
CA GLU A 76 -29.16 -11.12 6.79
C GLU A 76 -29.86 -10.35 5.65
N ALA A 77 -29.22 -9.31 5.11
CA ALA A 77 -29.77 -8.51 4.03
C ALA A 77 -29.71 -9.17 2.64
N ASP A 78 -28.73 -10.04 2.38
CA ASP A 78 -28.52 -10.68 1.06
C ASP A 78 -28.09 -12.16 1.17
N ALA A 79 -28.97 -13.06 0.71
CA ALA A 79 -28.72 -14.49 0.67
C ALA A 79 -27.53 -14.90 -0.23
N ASN A 80 -27.27 -14.15 -1.30
CA ASN A 80 -26.11 -14.39 -2.15
C ASN A 80 -24.81 -14.05 -1.43
N PHE A 81 -24.80 -12.95 -0.68
CA PHE A 81 -23.68 -12.59 0.18
C PHE A 81 -23.46 -13.66 1.25
N ALA A 82 -24.52 -14.07 1.95
CA ALA A 82 -24.46 -15.10 3.01
C ALA A 82 -23.78 -16.39 2.54
N ARG A 83 -24.16 -16.88 1.36
CA ARG A 83 -23.58 -18.08 0.74
C ARG A 83 -22.08 -17.93 0.45
N LYS A 84 -21.63 -16.77 -0.03
CA LYS A 84 -20.23 -16.53 -0.40
C LYS A 84 -19.34 -16.21 0.81
N ALA A 85 -19.89 -15.51 1.80
CA ALA A 85 -19.19 -15.06 3.00
C ALA A 85 -18.61 -16.23 3.82
N ALA A 86 -19.22 -17.42 3.75
CA ALA A 86 -18.73 -18.62 4.41
C ALA A 86 -17.26 -18.96 4.04
N ASN A 87 -16.88 -18.73 2.78
CA ASN A 87 -15.58 -19.07 2.20
C ASN A 87 -14.61 -17.87 2.12
N LEU A 88 -15.11 -16.64 2.26
CA LEU A 88 -14.35 -15.40 2.04
C LEU A 88 -14.32 -14.56 3.32
N ARG A 89 -13.67 -15.08 4.36
CA ARG A 89 -13.58 -14.41 5.67
C ARG A 89 -12.39 -13.46 5.73
N GLY A 90 -12.53 -12.40 6.54
CA GLY A 90 -11.42 -11.50 6.87
C GLY A 90 -11.07 -10.49 5.79
N ILE A 91 -11.90 -10.35 4.75
CA ILE A 91 -11.72 -9.30 3.73
C ILE A 91 -12.09 -7.95 4.34
N ARG A 92 -11.10 -7.06 4.45
CA ARG A 92 -11.23 -5.68 4.96
C ARG A 92 -10.95 -4.67 3.85
N MET A 93 -11.60 -3.51 3.94
CA MET A 93 -11.25 -2.33 3.16
C MET A 93 -10.10 -1.59 3.86
N LEU A 94 -9.04 -1.29 3.13
CA LEU A 94 -7.89 -0.54 3.64
C LEU A 94 -8.18 0.97 3.61
N ARG A 95 -7.70 1.70 4.61
CA ARG A 95 -7.77 3.17 4.68
C ARG A 95 -6.50 3.81 4.08
N GLN A 96 -6.27 3.55 2.79
CA GLN A 96 -5.07 4.02 2.08
C GLN A 96 -4.97 5.53 2.00
N ASP A 97 -3.74 6.04 1.91
CA ASP A 97 -3.46 7.45 1.68
C ASP A 97 -4.18 7.98 0.42
N PRO A 98 -4.83 9.17 0.46
CA PRO A 98 -5.61 9.67 -0.67
C PRO A 98 -4.79 9.83 -1.96
N TRP A 99 -3.55 10.28 -1.84
CA TRP A 99 -2.67 10.51 -2.99
C TRP A 99 -2.20 9.18 -3.59
N GLU A 100 -1.70 8.27 -2.75
CA GLU A 100 -1.32 6.92 -3.16
C GLU A 100 -2.49 6.21 -3.86
N ASN A 101 -3.66 6.24 -3.23
CA ASN A 101 -4.87 5.59 -3.72
C ASN A 101 -5.29 6.17 -5.08
N LEU A 102 -5.28 7.50 -5.22
CA LEU A 102 -5.63 8.20 -6.45
C LEU A 102 -4.74 7.77 -7.63
N VAL A 103 -3.42 7.78 -7.43
CA VAL A 103 -2.47 7.39 -8.49
C VAL A 103 -2.58 5.90 -8.80
N CYS A 104 -2.80 5.04 -7.78
CA CYS A 104 -3.07 3.63 -7.99
C CYS A 104 -4.33 3.42 -8.84
N PHE A 105 -5.40 4.20 -8.64
CA PHE A 105 -6.59 4.11 -9.48
C PHE A 105 -6.35 4.57 -10.93
N ILE A 106 -5.56 5.63 -11.13
CA ILE A 106 -5.16 6.06 -12.48
C ILE A 106 -4.40 4.93 -13.19
N CYS A 107 -3.47 4.27 -12.47
CA CYS A 107 -2.69 3.16 -12.99
C CYS A 107 -3.56 1.91 -13.31
N SER A 108 -4.70 1.72 -12.64
CA SER A 108 -5.58 0.56 -12.83
C SER A 108 -6.64 0.76 -13.93
N SER A 109 -6.87 2.00 -14.36
CA SER A 109 -7.85 2.34 -15.41
C SER A 109 -7.62 1.54 -16.70
N ASN A 110 -8.70 0.93 -17.20
CA ASN A 110 -8.71 0.07 -18.41
C ASN A 110 -7.58 -0.99 -18.43
N ASN A 111 -7.31 -1.60 -17.27
CA ASN A 111 -6.32 -2.65 -17.10
C ASN A 111 -7.02 -3.96 -16.72
N ASN A 112 -6.45 -5.12 -17.06
CA ASN A 112 -7.07 -6.40 -16.70
C ASN A 112 -6.77 -6.78 -15.23
N ILE A 113 -7.65 -7.58 -14.61
CA ILE A 113 -7.54 -7.99 -13.19
C ILE A 113 -6.15 -8.59 -12.89
N GLN A 114 -5.58 -9.36 -13.81
CA GLN A 114 -4.24 -9.95 -13.66
C GLN A 114 -3.14 -8.90 -13.48
N ARG A 115 -3.23 -7.74 -14.16
CA ARG A 115 -2.30 -6.61 -14.00
C ARG A 115 -2.65 -5.71 -12.81
N ILE A 116 -3.92 -5.59 -12.43
CA ILE A 116 -4.36 -4.81 -11.25
C ILE A 116 -3.97 -5.53 -9.95
N SER A 117 -4.10 -6.86 -9.89
CA SER A 117 -3.63 -7.66 -8.76
C SER A 117 -2.12 -7.52 -8.53
N GLN A 118 -1.36 -7.19 -9.57
CA GLN A 118 0.06 -6.88 -9.44
C GLN A 118 0.30 -5.55 -8.74
N MET A 119 -0.58 -4.55 -8.86
CA MET A 119 -0.41 -3.21 -8.26
C MET A 119 -0.55 -3.21 -6.73
N VAL A 120 -1.28 -4.17 -6.17
CA VAL A 120 -1.39 -4.39 -4.71
C VAL A 120 -0.19 -5.16 -4.14
N MET A 121 0.74 -5.64 -4.98
CA MET A 121 1.91 -6.42 -4.55
C MET A 121 3.12 -5.59 -4.07
N LEU A 122 2.92 -4.34 -3.63
CA LEU A 122 3.92 -3.64 -2.79
C LEU A 122 4.22 -4.40 -1.48
N ILE A 123 3.43 -5.44 -1.14
CA ILE A 123 3.41 -6.14 0.15
C ILE A 123 3.85 -7.62 0.08
N ARG A 124 4.76 -8.00 -0.83
CA ARG A 124 5.25 -9.39 -0.88
C ARG A 124 6.76 -9.48 -1.08
N PHE A 125 7.47 -9.62 0.02
CA PHE A 125 8.67 -10.45 0.07
C PHE A 125 8.56 -11.43 1.23
N GLU A 126 8.80 -12.72 0.97
CA GLU A 126 8.97 -13.72 2.03
C GLU A 126 10.33 -13.50 2.67
N ASN A 127 10.38 -12.87 3.85
CA ASN A 127 11.59 -12.87 4.66
C ASN A 127 11.75 -14.26 5.30
N ARG A 128 12.55 -15.15 4.68
CA ARG A 128 12.90 -16.46 5.25
C ARG A 128 13.92 -16.36 6.39
N ASN A 129 14.54 -15.21 6.60
CA ASN A 129 15.59 -14.98 7.60
C ASN A 129 15.06 -14.44 8.94
N ALA A 130 13.77 -14.54 9.22
CA ALA A 130 13.25 -14.31 10.58
C ALA A 130 13.61 -15.45 11.56
N GLN A 131 14.42 -16.43 11.15
CA GLN A 131 15.01 -17.45 12.01
C GLN A 131 16.53 -17.33 12.04
N SER A 132 17.06 -16.67 13.07
CA SER A 132 17.99 -17.27 14.05
C SER A 132 18.98 -16.24 14.62
N ILE A 133 18.74 -15.83 15.88
CA ILE A 133 19.86 -15.67 16.81
C ILE A 133 20.12 -17.06 17.36
N THR A 134 20.96 -17.83 16.67
CA THR A 134 21.92 -18.80 17.19
C THR A 134 22.49 -19.63 16.03
N SER A 135 23.79 -19.42 15.79
CA SER A 135 24.78 -20.43 15.39
C SER A 135 24.48 -21.37 14.20
N THR A 136 25.25 -21.15 13.14
CA THR A 136 25.99 -22.18 12.38
C THR A 136 25.20 -23.08 11.40
N ILE A 137 25.60 -22.94 10.12
CA ILE A 137 25.22 -23.70 8.91
C ILE A 137 23.96 -23.18 8.19
N LEU A 138 24.17 -22.21 7.31
CA LEU A 138 23.23 -21.84 6.25
C LEU A 138 23.22 -22.94 5.17
N HIS A 139 22.32 -23.92 5.29
CA HIS A 139 21.94 -24.72 4.13
C HIS A 139 21.12 -23.82 3.17
N ARG A 140 21.78 -23.35 2.11
CA ARG A 140 21.14 -22.71 0.95
C ARG A 140 20.22 -23.74 0.29
N ILE A 141 18.92 -23.65 0.55
CA ILE A 141 17.91 -24.31 -0.26
C ILE A 141 17.47 -23.29 -1.30
N GLU A 142 17.91 -23.47 -2.55
CA GLU A 142 17.36 -22.76 -3.69
C GLU A 142 15.89 -23.16 -3.85
N THR A 143 14.98 -22.39 -3.26
CA THR A 143 13.59 -22.48 -3.65
C THR A 143 13.41 -21.70 -4.95
N HIS A 144 13.01 -22.40 -6.01
CA HIS A 144 12.52 -21.83 -7.26
C HIS A 144 11.25 -20.98 -7.02
N HIS A 145 11.37 -19.85 -6.31
CA HIS A 145 10.42 -18.77 -6.44
C HIS A 145 10.80 -18.01 -7.70
N ARG A 146 10.00 -18.19 -8.77
CA ARG A 146 10.12 -17.33 -9.95
C ARG A 146 9.91 -15.88 -9.48
N PRO A 147 10.91 -14.99 -9.52
CA PRO A 147 10.60 -13.56 -9.46
C PRO A 147 9.58 -13.30 -10.56
N PHE A 148 8.47 -12.63 -10.23
CA PHE A 148 7.51 -12.25 -11.26
C PHE A 148 8.25 -11.41 -12.31
N PRO A 149 8.17 -11.76 -13.60
CA PRO A 149 9.19 -11.38 -14.57
C PRO A 149 9.29 -9.87 -14.83
N HIS A 150 8.28 -9.07 -14.46
CA HIS A 150 8.32 -7.63 -14.64
C HIS A 150 7.66 -6.85 -13.48
N PRO A 151 8.28 -5.76 -13.00
CA PRO A 151 7.68 -4.89 -12.01
C PRO A 151 6.40 -4.22 -12.55
N ASN A 152 5.37 -4.14 -11.70
CA ASN A 152 4.14 -3.42 -12.02
C ASN A 152 4.38 -1.90 -12.09
N GLN A 153 3.40 -1.13 -12.57
CA GLN A 153 3.51 0.32 -12.70
C GLN A 153 3.75 1.04 -11.38
N VAL A 154 3.04 0.68 -10.31
CA VAL A 154 3.24 1.30 -8.99
C VAL A 154 4.65 1.05 -8.47
N HIS A 155 5.19 -0.16 -8.63
CA HIS A 155 6.57 -0.46 -8.26
C HIS A 155 7.57 0.38 -9.06
N LYS A 156 7.40 0.49 -10.39
CA LYS A 156 8.24 1.37 -11.22
C LYS A 156 8.16 2.83 -10.76
N LEU A 157 6.97 3.27 -10.37
CA LEU A 157 6.75 4.62 -9.84
C LEU A 157 7.53 4.84 -8.53
N CYS A 158 7.43 3.93 -7.57
CA CYS A 158 8.16 3.99 -6.30
C CYS A 158 9.68 3.95 -6.51
N VAL A 159 10.19 3.08 -7.38
CA VAL A 159 11.65 3.00 -7.63
C VAL A 159 12.21 4.28 -8.25
N ASN A 160 11.46 4.93 -9.15
CA ASN A 160 11.96 6.11 -9.88
C ASN A 160 11.68 7.44 -9.17
N TYR A 161 10.61 7.53 -8.38
CA TYR A 161 10.17 8.78 -7.76
C TYR A 161 9.93 8.67 -6.25
N GLY A 162 9.85 7.47 -5.70
CA GLY A 162 9.68 7.23 -4.27
C GLY A 162 10.99 7.35 -3.50
N PRO A 163 10.97 7.89 -2.26
CA PRO A 163 12.16 7.93 -1.43
C PRO A 163 12.59 6.51 -1.06
N LEU A 164 13.90 6.24 -1.12
CA LEU A 164 14.47 5.00 -0.58
C LEU A 164 14.26 5.01 0.94
N THR A 165 13.62 3.96 1.46
CA THR A 165 13.35 3.77 2.89
C THR A 165 14.40 2.86 3.51
N HIS A 166 14.52 1.64 3.01
CA HIS A 166 15.39 0.61 3.58
C HIS A 166 16.02 -0.24 2.48
N THR A 167 17.17 -0.84 2.79
CA THR A 167 17.72 -1.95 2.01
C THR A 167 17.78 -3.17 2.92
N LEU A 168 17.05 -4.24 2.58
CA LEU A 168 17.01 -5.48 3.36
C LEU A 168 17.32 -6.66 2.45
N ASP A 169 18.28 -7.50 2.85
CA ASP A 169 18.73 -8.66 2.07
C ASP A 169 19.09 -8.31 0.61
N GLY A 170 19.71 -7.15 0.41
CA GLY A 170 20.07 -6.63 -0.93
C GLY A 170 18.91 -6.05 -1.75
N HIS A 171 17.72 -5.93 -1.17
CA HIS A 171 16.53 -5.40 -1.83
C HIS A 171 16.22 -3.98 -1.33
N ALA A 172 16.12 -3.03 -2.25
CA ALA A 172 15.73 -1.65 -1.97
C ALA A 172 14.22 -1.52 -1.85
N TYR A 173 13.76 -0.95 -0.74
CA TYR A 173 12.37 -0.61 -0.48
C TYR A 173 12.19 0.89 -0.65
N HIS A 174 11.27 1.28 -1.53
CA HIS A 174 10.92 2.67 -1.75
C HIS A 174 9.51 2.93 -1.23
N ASP A 175 9.30 4.07 -0.59
CA ASP A 175 7.96 4.53 -0.25
C ASP A 175 7.23 5.03 -1.51
N PHE A 176 5.95 5.33 -1.38
CA PHE A 176 5.20 5.99 -2.43
C PHE A 176 5.76 7.41 -2.71
N PRO A 177 5.89 7.84 -3.98
CA PRO A 177 6.35 9.19 -4.29
C PRO A 177 5.42 10.25 -3.72
N SER A 178 5.99 11.29 -3.14
CA SER A 178 5.21 12.45 -2.71
C SER A 178 4.57 13.16 -3.90
N LEU A 179 3.46 13.82 -3.64
CA LEU A 179 2.76 14.64 -4.62
C LEU A 179 3.68 15.71 -5.22
N GLN A 180 4.42 16.43 -4.36
CA GLN A 180 5.40 17.42 -4.76
C GLN A 180 6.45 16.82 -5.70
N ARG A 181 6.94 15.60 -5.44
CA ARG A 181 7.97 14.97 -6.26
C ARG A 181 7.48 14.69 -7.68
N LEU A 182 6.25 14.22 -7.84
CA LEU A 182 5.65 13.97 -9.16
C LEU A 182 5.17 15.26 -9.86
N ALA A 183 4.88 16.32 -9.12
CA ALA A 183 4.47 17.60 -9.68
C ALA A 183 5.65 18.43 -10.22
N THR A 184 6.79 18.39 -9.53
CA THR A 184 7.94 19.29 -9.77
C THR A 184 9.11 18.66 -10.52
N ALA A 185 9.21 17.33 -10.55
CA ALA A 185 10.28 16.69 -11.31
C ALA A 185 10.17 16.98 -12.82
N PRO A 186 11.30 17.17 -13.52
CA PRO A 186 11.30 17.35 -14.96
C PRO A 186 10.82 16.08 -15.67
N ASP A 187 10.17 16.25 -16.82
CA ASP A 187 9.86 15.19 -17.78
C ASP A 187 9.08 13.98 -17.24
N VAL A 188 8.33 14.13 -16.13
CA VAL A 188 7.57 13.04 -15.50
C VAL A 188 6.68 12.28 -16.47
N GLU A 189 5.96 12.98 -17.35
CA GLU A 189 5.13 12.31 -18.36
C GLU A 189 5.97 11.48 -19.34
N ALA A 190 7.07 12.03 -19.86
CA ALA A 190 7.93 11.34 -20.82
C ALA A 190 8.57 10.10 -20.19
N THR A 191 9.16 10.25 -19.00
CA THR A 191 9.75 9.14 -18.24
C THR A 191 8.73 8.05 -17.95
N LEU A 192 7.50 8.40 -17.54
CA LEU A 192 6.45 7.40 -17.32
C LEU A 192 6.00 6.70 -18.61
N ARG A 193 6.01 7.40 -19.76
CA ARG A 193 5.75 6.77 -21.07
C ARG A 193 6.80 5.73 -21.40
N ASP A 194 8.07 6.06 -21.21
CA ASP A 194 9.21 5.15 -21.43
C ASP A 194 9.16 3.95 -20.47
N LEU A 195 8.67 4.14 -19.25
CA LEU A 195 8.43 3.07 -18.27
C LEU A 195 7.19 2.21 -18.58
N GLY A 196 6.44 2.52 -19.63
CA GLY A 196 5.29 1.72 -20.09
C GLY A 196 3.96 2.05 -19.40
N PHE A 197 3.78 3.29 -18.93
CA PHE A 197 2.47 3.74 -18.41
C PHE A 197 1.47 4.05 -19.53
N GLY A 198 1.97 4.29 -20.75
CA GLY A 198 1.14 4.64 -21.91
C GLY A 198 0.40 5.96 -21.69
N TYR A 199 -0.87 6.02 -22.06
CA TYR A 199 -1.68 7.25 -21.89
C TYR A 199 -1.83 7.68 -20.41
N ARG A 200 -1.70 6.75 -19.45
CA ARG A 200 -1.82 7.04 -18.01
C ARG A 200 -0.70 7.93 -17.49
N ALA A 201 0.46 7.95 -18.15
CA ALA A 201 1.57 8.83 -17.82
C ALA A 201 1.12 10.30 -17.78
N LYS A 202 0.36 10.72 -18.80
CA LYS A 202 -0.24 12.05 -18.89
C LYS A 202 -1.15 12.35 -17.69
N TYR A 203 -2.03 11.41 -17.34
CA TYR A 203 -2.96 11.61 -16.24
C TYR A 203 -2.27 11.71 -14.88
N ILE A 204 -1.23 10.91 -14.63
CA ILE A 204 -0.44 11.00 -13.39
C ILE A 204 0.23 12.37 -13.30
N ALA A 205 0.95 12.78 -14.36
CA ALA A 205 1.66 14.07 -14.38
C ALA A 205 0.71 15.26 -14.24
N GLN A 206 -0.41 15.26 -14.97
CA GLN A 206 -1.41 16.33 -14.91
C GLN A 206 -2.13 16.39 -13.56
N THR A 207 -2.49 15.24 -12.99
CA THR A 207 -3.14 15.18 -11.68
C THR A 207 -2.20 15.67 -10.59
N ALA A 208 -0.93 15.25 -10.60
CA ALA A 208 0.07 15.72 -9.65
C ALA A 208 0.21 17.24 -9.67
N ARG A 209 0.40 17.83 -10.87
CA ARG A 209 0.52 19.29 -11.03
C ARG A 209 -0.74 20.03 -10.58
N ARG A 210 -1.91 19.56 -10.99
CA ARG A 210 -3.18 20.22 -10.66
C ARG A 210 -3.45 20.28 -9.16
N ILE A 211 -3.18 19.20 -8.43
CA ILE A 211 -3.35 19.20 -6.98
C ILE A 211 -2.23 20.02 -6.32
N TYR A 212 -1.00 19.98 -6.85
CA TYR A 212 0.11 20.78 -6.32
C TYR A 212 -0.12 22.28 -6.47
N GLU A 213 -0.71 22.71 -7.59
CA GLU A 213 -1.06 24.10 -7.89
C GLU A 213 -2.36 24.56 -7.22
N HIS A 214 -3.12 23.63 -6.62
CA HIS A 214 -4.32 23.98 -5.86
C HIS A 214 -3.94 24.89 -4.67
N PRO A 215 -4.74 25.91 -4.30
CA PRO A 215 -4.41 26.82 -3.20
C PRO A 215 -4.14 26.11 -1.86
N GLU A 216 -4.85 25.02 -1.60
CA GLU A 216 -4.67 24.17 -0.41
C GLU A 216 -3.72 22.98 -0.66
N GLY A 217 -3.17 22.83 -1.86
CA GLY A 217 -2.22 21.79 -2.24
C GLY A 217 -2.72 20.37 -1.95
N GLU A 218 -1.85 19.55 -1.35
CA GLU A 218 -2.18 18.19 -0.90
C GLU A 218 -3.25 18.19 0.21
N ALA A 219 -3.36 19.25 1.02
CA ALA A 219 -4.35 19.32 2.10
C ALA A 219 -5.80 19.31 1.58
N TRP A 220 -6.05 19.86 0.38
CA TRP A 220 -7.34 19.73 -0.30
C TRP A 220 -7.77 18.27 -0.46
N LEU A 221 -6.87 17.44 -0.98
CA LEU A 221 -7.16 16.03 -1.24
C LEU A 221 -7.46 15.26 0.05
N HIS A 222 -6.72 15.56 1.13
CA HIS A 222 -6.99 15.01 2.45
C HIS A 222 -8.29 15.53 3.07
N GLY A 223 -8.65 16.78 2.79
CA GLY A 223 -9.90 17.41 3.19
C GLY A 223 -11.13 16.68 2.66
N LEU A 224 -11.06 16.07 1.47
CA LEU A 224 -12.16 15.31 0.87
C LEU A 224 -12.63 14.12 1.73
N ARG A 225 -11.83 13.64 2.69
CA ARG A 225 -12.25 12.59 3.64
C ARG A 225 -13.29 13.07 4.66
N LYS A 226 -13.45 14.39 4.82
CA LYS A 226 -14.27 15.02 5.86
C LYS A 226 -15.60 15.58 5.35
N ILE A 227 -15.82 15.51 4.03
CA ILE A 227 -17.03 16.02 3.38
C ILE A 227 -17.90 14.85 2.92
N GLU A 228 -19.12 15.16 2.48
CA GLU A 228 -20.07 14.15 2.02
C GLU A 228 -19.58 13.44 0.75
N TYR A 229 -19.95 12.16 0.61
CA TYR A 229 -19.50 11.32 -0.51
C TYR A 229 -19.79 11.96 -1.88
N LYS A 230 -20.97 12.57 -2.03
CA LYS A 230 -21.39 13.20 -3.29
C LYS A 230 -20.45 14.35 -3.66
N GLU A 231 -20.12 15.20 -2.69
CA GLU A 231 -19.23 16.36 -2.87
C GLU A 231 -17.80 15.91 -3.15
N ALA A 232 -17.30 14.93 -2.39
CA ALA A 232 -15.97 14.35 -2.62
C ALA A 232 -15.85 13.72 -4.02
N LYS A 233 -16.90 13.02 -4.46
CA LYS A 233 -16.96 12.44 -5.80
C LYS A 233 -16.96 13.52 -6.90
N GLU A 234 -17.78 14.56 -6.74
CA GLU A 234 -17.85 15.68 -7.70
C GLU A 234 -16.49 16.38 -7.81
N ALA A 235 -15.85 16.70 -6.67
CA ALA A 235 -14.52 17.31 -6.62
C ALA A 235 -13.45 16.44 -7.31
N LEU A 236 -13.43 15.14 -7.05
CA LEU A 236 -12.49 14.22 -7.70
C LEU A 236 -12.72 14.12 -9.22
N LEU A 237 -13.98 14.17 -9.67
CA LEU A 237 -14.31 14.14 -11.10
C LEU A 237 -13.88 15.42 -11.84
N GLU A 238 -13.48 16.49 -11.17
CA GLU A 238 -12.91 17.67 -11.81
C GLU A 238 -11.43 17.50 -12.19
N LEU A 239 -10.72 16.54 -11.56
CA LEU A 239 -9.34 16.22 -11.91
C LEU A 239 -9.31 15.52 -13.29
N ALA A 240 -8.65 16.16 -14.25
CA ALA A 240 -8.49 15.64 -15.61
C ALA A 240 -7.74 14.28 -15.57
N GLY A 241 -8.46 13.20 -15.89
CA GLY A 241 -7.98 11.81 -15.82
C GLY A 241 -8.94 10.87 -15.10
N LEU A 242 -9.66 11.36 -14.08
CA LEU A 242 -10.61 10.56 -13.32
C LEU A 242 -11.97 10.39 -14.00
N ARG A 243 -12.42 11.35 -14.83
CA ARG A 243 -13.67 11.21 -15.61
C ARG A 243 -13.66 10.02 -16.57
N LEU A 244 -12.49 9.64 -17.09
CA LEU A 244 -12.35 8.47 -17.97
C LEU A 244 -12.22 7.17 -17.18
N ALA A 245 -11.56 7.21 -16.01
CA ALA A 245 -11.33 6.04 -15.16
C ALA A 245 -12.57 5.61 -14.35
N ILE A 246 -13.43 6.55 -13.95
CA ILE A 246 -14.61 6.31 -13.09
C ILE A 246 -15.89 6.10 -13.92
N LYS A 247 -15.82 6.08 -15.28
CA LYS A 247 -17.00 5.89 -16.15
C LYS A 247 -17.64 4.50 -16.09
N THR A 248 -17.15 3.58 -15.26
CA THR A 248 -17.78 2.27 -15.02
C THR A 248 -18.70 2.32 -13.82
N THR A 249 -19.92 1.80 -14.00
CA THR A 249 -21.03 1.70 -13.03
C THR A 249 -21.98 2.90 -12.97
N SER A 250 -22.61 3.21 -14.10
CA SER A 250 -23.96 3.80 -14.13
C SER A 250 -24.77 3.09 -15.20
N GLN A 251 -25.08 1.82 -14.92
CA GLN A 251 -26.23 1.08 -15.43
C GLN A 251 -26.68 0.14 -14.30
#